data_AF-A0A1X0R0W8-F1
#
_entry.id   AF-A0A1X0R0W8-F1
#
_cell.length_a   1.000
_cell.length_b   1.000
_cell.length_c   1.000
_cell.angle_alpha   90.00
_cell.angle_beta   90.00
_cell.angle_gamma   90.00
#
_symmetry.space_group_name_H-M   'P 1'
#
loop_
_entity.id
_entity.type
_entity.pdbx_description
1 polymer ?
#
loop_
_entity_poly.entity_id
_entity_poly.type
_entity_poly.pdbx_seq_one_letter_code
_entity_poly.pdbx_strand_id
1 'polypeptide(L)'
;MTEGVLTGLLHAGEKIRFLPILLQPIPRLFEELGASSVQYLKGIIPSLCQSLSTVPYNDSLEMRRINQLAAHGLIAVIRVCWPRISTYEGIIMSSVAKCWSYYFDKQDREMLELQRQLYKIFEAACQGAEEADKEALLKYKPNVFEPLFA
;
A
#
# COMPACT_ATOMS: atom_id res chain seq x y z
N MET A 1 10.55 8.60 -19.19
CA MET A 1 9.21 8.42 -18.58
C MET A 1 9.32 7.99 -17.13
N THR A 2 10.08 6.94 -16.81
CA THR A 2 10.30 6.41 -15.45
C THR A 2 10.73 7.48 -14.44
N GLU A 3 11.77 8.26 -14.76
CA GLU A 3 12.23 9.35 -13.87
C GLU A 3 11.16 10.43 -13.68
N GLY A 4 10.41 10.80 -14.73
CA GLY A 4 9.38 11.84 -14.63
C GLY A 4 8.22 11.46 -13.70
N VAL A 5 7.78 10.20 -13.73
CA VAL A 5 6.71 9.70 -12.84
C VAL A 5 7.20 9.61 -11.40
N LEU A 6 8.38 9.02 -11.18
CA LEU A 6 8.94 8.87 -9.84
C LEU A 6 9.28 10.22 -9.22
N THR A 7 9.92 11.12 -9.96
CA THR A 7 10.17 12.50 -9.53
C THR A 7 8.86 13.25 -9.30
N GLY A 8 7.86 13.06 -10.15
CA GLY A 8 6.53 13.65 -9.94
C GLY A 8 5.87 13.19 -8.64
N LEU A 9 5.95 11.91 -8.32
CA LEU A 9 5.42 11.38 -7.06
C LEU A 9 6.18 11.91 -5.85
N LEU A 10 7.51 12.01 -5.94
CA LEU A 10 8.35 12.53 -4.87
C LEU A 10 8.09 14.02 -4.56
N HIS A 11 7.77 14.84 -5.57
CA HIS A 11 7.64 16.29 -5.40
C HIS A 11 6.19 16.79 -5.40
N ALA A 12 5.24 16.03 -5.95
CA ALA A 12 3.84 16.40 -6.07
C ALA A 12 2.87 15.37 -5.49
N GLY A 13 3.36 14.32 -4.83
CA GLY A 13 2.55 13.27 -4.19
C GLY A 13 1.61 13.77 -3.08
N GLU A 14 1.77 14.99 -2.60
CA GLU A 14 0.85 15.61 -1.64
C GLU A 14 -0.40 16.22 -2.29
N LYS A 15 -0.39 16.39 -3.61
CA LYS A 15 -1.52 16.99 -4.35
C LYS A 15 -2.43 15.89 -4.86
N ILE A 16 -3.54 15.67 -4.13
CA ILE A 16 -4.58 14.66 -4.41
C ILE A 16 -4.94 14.56 -5.90
N ARG A 17 -5.13 15.69 -6.58
CA ARG A 17 -5.50 15.73 -8.02
C ARG A 17 -4.51 15.06 -8.97
N PHE A 18 -3.22 14.99 -8.62
CA PHE A 18 -2.19 14.39 -9.48
C PHE A 18 -1.87 12.94 -9.09
N LEU A 19 -2.24 12.51 -7.88
CA LEU A 19 -1.94 11.17 -7.38
C LEU A 19 -2.46 10.06 -8.30
N PRO A 20 -3.70 10.07 -8.81
CA PRO A 20 -4.16 9.00 -9.69
C PRO A 20 -3.27 8.84 -10.94
N ILE A 21 -2.86 9.96 -11.54
CA ILE A 21 -2.03 9.97 -12.76
C ILE A 21 -0.62 9.46 -12.48
N LEU A 22 -0.08 9.78 -11.30
CA LEU A 22 1.26 9.35 -10.89
C LEU A 22 1.29 7.91 -10.40
N LEU A 23 0.23 7.43 -9.76
CA LEU A 23 0.13 6.08 -9.20
C LEU A 23 -0.20 5.02 -10.26
N GLN A 24 -1.06 5.35 -11.23
CA GLN A 24 -1.50 4.43 -12.28
C GLN A 24 -0.39 3.70 -13.04
N PRO A 25 0.73 4.34 -13.44
CA PRO A 25 1.81 3.63 -14.14
C PRO A 25 2.72 2.79 -13.24
N ILE A 26 2.67 2.93 -11.90
CA ILE A 26 3.64 2.30 -10.99
C ILE A 26 3.71 0.79 -11.15
N PRO A 27 2.59 0.02 -11.19
CA PRO A 27 2.67 -1.44 -11.31
C PRO A 27 3.48 -1.87 -12.54
N ARG A 28 3.14 -1.32 -13.70
CA ARG A 28 3.81 -1.61 -14.96
C ARG A 28 5.28 -1.19 -14.95
N LEU A 29 5.60 -0.03 -14.37
CA LEU A 29 6.99 0.43 -14.26
C LEU A 29 7.85 -0.53 -13.42
N PHE A 30 7.34 -1.02 -12.29
CA PHE A 30 8.09 -1.96 -11.46
C PHE A 30 8.24 -3.33 -12.13
N GLU A 31 7.21 -3.81 -12.84
CA GLU A 31 7.29 -5.02 -13.65
C GLU A 31 8.34 -4.91 -14.77
N GLU A 32 8.39 -3.79 -15.48
CA GLU A 32 9.35 -3.56 -16.58
C GLU A 32 10.79 -3.37 -16.08
N LEU A 33 10.99 -2.70 -14.94
CA LEU A 33 12.32 -2.46 -14.36
C LEU A 33 12.89 -3.69 -13.63
N GLY A 34 12.01 -4.55 -13.11
CA GLY A 34 12.39 -5.71 -12.31
C GLY A 34 13.29 -5.33 -11.13
N ALA A 35 14.34 -6.12 -10.90
CA ALA A 35 15.27 -5.93 -9.78
C ALA A 35 15.97 -4.55 -9.77
N SER A 36 16.09 -3.88 -10.93
CA SER A 36 16.70 -2.54 -11.01
C SER A 36 15.86 -1.46 -10.31
N SER A 37 14.59 -1.76 -10.01
CA SER A 37 13.69 -0.83 -9.32
C SER A 37 13.95 -0.70 -7.81
N VAL A 38 14.76 -1.59 -7.22
CA VAL A 38 15.07 -1.61 -5.78
C VAL A 38 15.64 -0.28 -5.28
N GLN A 39 16.39 0.44 -6.12
CA GLN A 39 16.96 1.76 -5.78
C GLN A 39 15.90 2.84 -5.48
N TYR A 40 14.66 2.64 -5.96
CA TYR A 40 13.56 3.60 -5.79
C TYR A 40 12.71 3.33 -4.54
N LEU A 41 12.93 2.21 -3.83
CA LEU A 41 12.10 1.79 -2.68
C LEU A 41 11.96 2.87 -1.61
N LYS A 42 13.07 3.54 -1.28
CA LYS A 42 13.11 4.59 -0.27
C LYS A 42 12.17 5.76 -0.57
N GLY A 43 11.93 6.04 -1.86
CA GLY A 43 11.00 7.08 -2.29
C GLY A 43 9.58 6.56 -2.47
N ILE A 44 9.43 5.41 -3.15
CA ILE A 44 8.14 4.92 -3.61
C ILE A 44 7.27 4.35 -2.47
N ILE A 45 7.86 3.62 -1.53
CA ILE A 45 7.10 2.94 -0.47
C ILE A 45 6.41 3.96 0.43
N PRO A 46 7.09 4.99 0.98
CA PRO A 46 6.42 5.99 1.79
C PRO A 46 5.28 6.70 1.05
N SER A 47 5.48 7.07 -0.23
CA SER A 47 4.44 7.72 -1.03
C SER A 47 3.22 6.82 -1.28
N LEU A 48 3.46 5.53 -1.56
CA LEU A 48 2.38 4.55 -1.71
C LEU A 48 1.64 4.30 -0.40
N CYS A 49 2.35 4.12 0.71
CA CYS A 49 1.77 3.94 2.03
C CYS A 49 0.97 5.16 2.50
N GLN A 50 1.48 6.37 2.22
CA GLN A 50 0.74 7.62 2.46
C GLN A 50 -0.54 7.65 1.62
N SER A 51 -0.44 7.37 0.32
CA SER A 51 -1.60 7.33 -0.58
C SER A 51 -2.63 6.27 -0.16
N LEU A 52 -2.18 5.12 0.34
CA LEU A 52 -3.05 4.05 0.83
C LEU A 52 -3.76 4.45 2.13
N SER A 53 -3.04 5.10 3.04
CA SER A 53 -3.57 5.46 4.38
C SER A 53 -4.30 6.80 4.44
N THR A 54 -4.36 7.53 3.33
CA THR A 54 -5.10 8.79 3.27
C THR A 54 -6.60 8.48 3.26
N VAL A 55 -7.24 8.68 4.41
CA VAL A 55 -8.68 8.52 4.59
C VAL A 55 -9.35 9.87 4.35
N PRO A 56 -10.37 9.96 3.48
CA PRO A 56 -11.06 11.22 3.25
C PRO A 56 -11.88 11.67 4.46
N TYR A 57 -12.04 12.99 4.61
CA TYR A 57 -13.02 13.59 5.53
C TYR A 57 -14.48 13.37 5.06
N ASN A 58 -14.69 13.17 3.75
CA ASN A 58 -15.97 12.89 3.11
C ASN A 58 -15.84 11.70 2.14
N ASP A 59 -16.78 10.74 2.13
CA ASP A 59 -16.70 9.58 1.23
C ASP A 59 -16.55 10.01 -0.24
N SER A 60 -15.31 9.98 -0.71
CA SER A 60 -14.87 10.55 -1.97
C SER A 60 -14.46 9.40 -2.88
N LEU A 61 -15.15 9.29 -4.02
CA LEU A 61 -14.81 8.31 -5.05
C LEU A 61 -13.36 8.49 -5.54
N GLU A 62 -12.85 9.72 -5.53
CA GLU A 62 -11.46 10.03 -5.89
C GLU A 62 -10.48 9.43 -4.89
N MET A 63 -10.75 9.54 -3.59
CA MET A 63 -9.88 8.96 -2.56
C MET A 63 -9.90 7.44 -2.59
N ARG A 64 -11.07 6.83 -2.81
CA ARG A 64 -11.16 5.38 -3.05
C ARG A 64 -10.27 4.94 -4.20
N ARG A 65 -10.33 5.67 -5.33
CA ARG A 65 -9.47 5.39 -6.49
C ARG A 65 -7.98 5.52 -6.15
N ILE A 66 -7.59 6.51 -5.35
CA ILE A 66 -6.20 6.68 -4.90
C ILE A 66 -5.76 5.50 -4.04
N ASN A 67 -6.57 5.09 -3.06
CA ASN A 67 -6.24 3.95 -2.21
C ASN A 67 -6.13 2.65 -3.04
N GLN A 68 -7.02 2.44 -4.03
CA GLN A 68 -6.94 1.31 -4.96
C GLN A 68 -5.64 1.30 -5.76
N LEU A 69 -5.29 2.44 -6.37
CA LEU A 69 -4.06 2.56 -7.16
C LEU A 69 -2.82 2.37 -6.29
N ALA A 70 -2.83 2.88 -5.06
CA ALA A 70 -1.75 2.69 -4.10
C ALA A 70 -1.60 1.22 -3.70
N ALA A 71 -2.70 0.51 -3.45
CA ALA A 71 -2.67 -0.91 -3.13
C ALA A 71 -2.12 -1.75 -4.29
N HIS A 72 -2.57 -1.50 -5.52
CA HIS A 72 -1.99 -2.15 -6.71
C HIS A 72 -0.50 -1.83 -6.90
N GLY A 73 -0.10 -0.58 -6.65
CA GLY A 73 1.29 -0.15 -6.65
C GLY A 73 2.13 -0.93 -5.63
N LEU A 74 1.67 -1.04 -4.38
CA LEU A 74 2.36 -1.82 -3.35
C LEU A 74 2.44 -3.30 -3.70
N ILE A 75 1.36 -3.90 -4.21
CA ILE A 75 1.38 -5.31 -4.66
C ILE A 75 2.50 -5.54 -5.69
N ALA A 76 2.61 -4.68 -6.70
CA ALA A 76 3.63 -4.81 -7.73
C ALA A 76 5.04 -4.58 -7.16
N VAL A 77 5.22 -3.53 -6.35
CA VAL A 77 6.51 -3.24 -5.69
C VAL A 77 6.95 -4.40 -4.80
N ILE A 78 6.06 -4.95 -3.98
CA ILE A 78 6.37 -6.06 -3.08
C ILE A 78 6.74 -7.31 -3.87
N ARG A 79 6.01 -7.66 -4.94
CA ARG A 79 6.33 -8.83 -5.77
C ARG A 79 7.71 -8.74 -6.41
N VAL A 80 8.07 -7.56 -6.93
CA VAL A 80 9.35 -7.36 -7.63
C VAL A 80 10.52 -7.23 -6.66
N CYS A 81 10.30 -6.55 -5.53
CA CYS A 81 11.36 -6.15 -4.61
C CYS A 81 11.31 -6.90 -3.26
N TRP A 82 10.63 -8.04 -3.20
CA TRP A 82 10.38 -8.81 -1.97
C TRP A 82 11.60 -8.96 -1.03
N PRO A 83 12.85 -9.17 -1.49
CA PRO A 83 13.99 -9.37 -0.58
C PRO A 83 14.34 -8.15 0.28
N ARG A 84 13.76 -6.97 -0.03
CA ARG A 84 14.00 -5.71 0.67
C ARG A 84 12.78 -5.17 1.41
N ILE A 85 11.65 -5.86 1.36
CA ILE A 85 10.37 -5.33 1.86
C ILE A 85 10.30 -5.30 3.39
N SER A 86 10.92 -6.26 4.10
CA SER A 86 10.95 -6.27 5.57
C SER A 86 11.53 -5.00 6.19
N THR A 87 12.45 -4.30 5.49
CA THR A 87 12.95 -2.99 5.95
C THR A 87 11.86 -1.91 6.07
N TYR A 88 10.71 -2.12 5.43
CA TYR A 88 9.56 -1.22 5.40
C TYR A 88 8.31 -1.81 6.07
N GLU A 89 8.45 -2.89 6.85
CA GLU A 89 7.33 -3.61 7.44
C GLU A 89 6.36 -2.71 8.21
N GLY A 90 6.87 -1.87 9.11
CA GLY A 90 6.03 -1.05 9.98
C GLY A 90 5.24 0.01 9.21
N ILE A 91 5.82 0.64 8.18
CA ILE A 91 5.09 1.66 7.40
C ILE A 91 4.05 1.01 6.48
N ILE A 92 4.36 -0.16 5.90
CA ILE A 92 3.40 -0.91 5.10
C ILE A 92 2.25 -1.40 5.98
N MET A 93 2.54 -2.08 7.08
CA MET A 93 1.53 -2.59 8.03
C MET A 93 0.64 -1.47 8.56
N SER A 94 1.23 -0.35 9.01
CA SER A 94 0.46 0.81 9.48
C SER A 94 -0.49 1.33 8.40
N SER A 95 -0.03 1.39 7.14
CA SER A 95 -0.88 1.86 6.03
C SER A 95 -2.00 0.88 5.69
N VAL A 96 -1.72 -0.42 5.69
CA VAL A 96 -2.71 -1.48 5.47
C VAL A 96 -3.77 -1.45 6.57
N ALA A 97 -3.36 -1.37 7.83
CA ALA A 97 -4.27 -1.37 8.98
C ALA A 97 -5.22 -0.15 8.99
N LYS A 98 -4.72 1.04 8.64
CA LYS A 98 -5.52 2.27 8.54
C LYS A 98 -6.56 2.19 7.43
N CYS A 99 -6.12 1.82 6.22
CA CYS A 99 -7.00 1.67 5.06
C CYS A 99 -8.03 0.56 5.29
N TRP A 100 -7.60 -0.58 5.84
CA TRP A 100 -8.49 -1.68 6.21
C TRP A 100 -9.58 -1.22 7.19
N SER A 101 -9.20 -0.59 8.31
CA SER A 101 -10.16 -0.16 9.34
C SER A 101 -11.23 0.77 8.75
N TYR A 102 -10.84 1.72 7.91
CA TYR A 102 -11.77 2.63 7.25
C TYR A 102 -12.76 1.89 6.33
N TYR A 103 -12.28 1.00 5.46
CA TYR A 103 -13.16 0.27 4.55
C TYR A 103 -13.95 -0.85 5.22
N PHE A 104 -13.48 -1.34 6.36
CA PHE A 104 -14.21 -2.27 7.20
C PHE A 104 -15.45 -1.61 7.79
N ASP A 105 -15.31 -0.41 8.34
CA ASP A 105 -16.46 0.37 8.84
C ASP A 105 -17.46 0.71 7.72
N LYS A 106 -16.96 0.92 6.49
CA LYS A 106 -17.80 1.18 5.29
C LYS A 106 -18.37 -0.07 4.62
N GLN A 107 -17.93 -1.26 5.02
CA GLN A 107 -18.32 -2.54 4.41
C GLN A 107 -18.05 -2.60 2.89
N ASP A 108 -16.97 -1.96 2.42
CA ASP A 108 -16.57 -1.96 1.00
C ASP A 108 -15.85 -3.27 0.66
N ARG A 109 -16.61 -4.25 0.17
CA ARG A 109 -16.11 -5.61 -0.10
C ARG A 109 -14.94 -5.65 -1.07
N GLU A 110 -14.94 -4.80 -2.10
CA GLU A 110 -13.86 -4.79 -3.10
C GLU A 110 -12.56 -4.27 -2.49
N MET A 111 -12.63 -3.20 -1.69
CA MET A 111 -11.46 -2.68 -0.98
C MET A 111 -10.94 -3.64 0.07
N LEU A 112 -11.83 -4.30 0.82
CA LEU A 112 -11.43 -5.30 1.81
C LEU A 112 -10.70 -6.47 1.16
N GLU A 113 -11.21 -6.98 0.04
CA GLU A 113 -10.56 -8.07 -0.69
C GLU A 113 -9.20 -7.64 -1.27
N LEU A 114 -9.09 -6.43 -1.83
CA LEU A 114 -7.81 -5.88 -2.30
C LEU A 114 -6.79 -5.74 -1.17
N GLN A 115 -7.22 -5.30 0.02
CA GLN A 115 -6.35 -5.18 1.20
C GLN A 115 -5.87 -6.54 1.72
N ARG A 116 -6.73 -7.58 1.68
CA ARG A 116 -6.33 -8.96 2.01
C ARG A 116 -5.29 -9.49 1.01
N GLN A 117 -5.48 -9.23 -0.28
CA GLN A 117 -4.51 -9.62 -1.30
C GLN A 117 -3.16 -8.92 -1.10
N LEU A 118 -3.19 -7.61 -0.82
CA LEU A 118 -1.99 -6.85 -0.48
C LEU A 118 -1.29 -7.44 0.75
N TYR A 119 -2.04 -7.70 1.83
CA TYR A 119 -1.48 -8.28 3.06
C TYR A 119 -0.85 -9.65 2.83
N LYS A 120 -1.51 -10.57 2.12
CA LYS A 120 -0.97 -11.92 1.85
C LYS A 120 0.37 -11.89 1.14
N ILE A 121 0.54 -10.96 0.20
CA ILE A 121 1.80 -10.79 -0.53
C ILE A 121 2.87 -10.13 0.36
N PHE A 122 2.46 -9.18 1.18
CA PHE A 122 3.32 -8.53 2.17
C PHE A 122 3.85 -9.52 3.22
N GLU A 123 2.97 -10.32 3.82
CA GLU A 123 3.30 -11.38 4.79
C GLU A 123 4.33 -12.35 4.20
N ALA A 124 4.08 -12.85 2.98
CA ALA A 124 5.01 -13.73 2.28
C ALA A 124 6.39 -13.08 2.01
N ALA A 125 6.44 -11.76 1.78
CA ALA A 125 7.69 -11.04 1.53
C ALA A 125 8.49 -10.74 2.81
N CYS A 126 7.82 -10.58 3.96
CA CYS A 126 8.44 -10.22 5.23
C CYS A 126 8.94 -11.42 6.04
N GLN A 127 8.44 -12.63 5.77
CA GLN A 127 8.92 -13.87 6.38
C GLN A 127 8.87 -13.86 7.92
N GLY A 128 7.82 -13.26 8.50
CA GLY A 128 7.55 -13.23 9.94
C GLY A 128 8.06 -11.98 10.67
N ALA A 129 8.71 -11.07 9.96
CA ALA A 129 9.16 -9.80 10.55
C ALA A 129 7.97 -8.87 10.94
N GLU A 130 6.83 -9.07 10.30
CA GLU A 130 5.55 -8.39 10.52
C GLU A 130 4.70 -8.96 11.69
N GLU A 131 5.07 -10.11 12.26
CA GLU A 131 4.22 -10.87 13.20
C GLU A 131 3.94 -10.09 14.50
N ALA A 132 4.92 -9.33 14.99
CA ALA A 132 4.74 -8.50 16.19
C ALA A 132 3.64 -7.45 16.01
N ASP A 133 3.58 -6.80 14.84
CA ASP A 133 2.54 -5.81 14.53
C ASP A 133 1.18 -6.50 14.30
N LYS A 134 1.17 -7.67 13.66
CA LYS A 134 -0.04 -8.48 13.47
C LYS A 134 -0.68 -8.85 14.82
N GLU A 135 0.12 -9.36 15.76
CA GLU A 135 -0.33 -9.66 17.11
C GLU A 135 -0.85 -8.40 17.84
N ALA A 136 -0.17 -7.26 17.69
CA ALA A 136 -0.58 -6.02 18.31
C ALA A 136 -1.96 -5.55 17.79
N LEU A 137 -2.20 -5.66 16.48
CA LEU A 137 -3.48 -5.33 15.86
C LEU A 137 -4.61 -6.27 16.30
N LEU A 138 -4.34 -7.58 16.38
CA LEU A 138 -5.29 -8.57 16.90
C LEU A 138 -5.65 -8.30 18.36
N LYS A 139 -4.67 -7.94 19.21
CA LYS A 139 -4.91 -7.56 20.62
C LYS A 139 -5.70 -6.25 20.72
N TYR A 140 -5.50 -5.31 19.80
CA TYR A 140 -6.16 -4.01 19.82
C TYR A 140 -7.64 -4.08 19.42
N LYS A 141 -7.97 -4.71 18.27
CA LYS A 141 -9.35 -4.85 17.76
C LYS A 141 -9.53 -6.18 17.00
N PRO A 142 -9.74 -7.30 17.70
CA PRO A 142 -9.77 -8.63 17.07
C PRO A 142 -10.84 -8.74 15.98
N ASN A 143 -12.08 -8.32 16.29
CA ASN A 143 -13.21 -8.38 15.34
C ASN A 143 -12.99 -7.57 14.04
N VAL A 144 -12.09 -6.58 14.06
CA VAL A 144 -11.75 -5.77 12.89
C VAL A 144 -10.61 -6.43 12.12
N PHE A 145 -9.55 -6.89 12.80
CA PHE A 145 -8.32 -7.33 12.13
C PHE A 145 -8.22 -8.83 11.86
N GLU A 146 -8.96 -9.69 12.57
CA GLU A 146 -8.99 -11.13 12.25
C GLU A 146 -9.34 -11.41 10.77
N PRO A 147 -10.36 -10.75 10.16
CA PRO A 147 -10.69 -11.01 8.76
C PRO A 147 -9.65 -10.50 7.76
N LEU A 148 -8.76 -9.59 8.16
CA LEU A 148 -7.64 -9.13 7.31
C LEU A 148 -6.58 -10.23 7.16
N PHE A 149 -6.36 -10.99 8.23
CA PHE A 149 -5.28 -11.97 8.34
C PHE A 149 -5.70 -13.41 7.98
N ALA A 150 -6.99 -13.64 7.72
CA ALA A 150 -7.53 -14.89 7.18
C ALA A 150 -7.37 -14.97 5.65
#